data_AF-A0A8S1QX97-F1
#
_entry.id   AF-A0A8S1QX97-F1
#
_cell.length_a   1.000
_cell.length_b   1.000
_cell.length_c   1.000
_cell.angle_alpha   90.00
_cell.angle_beta   90.00
_cell.angle_gamma   90.00
#
_symmetry.space_group_name_H-M   'P 1'
#
loop_
_entity.id
_entity.type
_entity.pdbx_description
1 polymer ?
#
loop_
_entity_poly.entity_id
_entity_poly.type
_entity_poly.pdbx_seq_one_letter_code
_entity_poly.pdbx_strand_id
1 'polypeptide(L)'
;MIKLLVVILILSLHVSLNESLSIPSLNHQVQMNQKPKKKPAIEWRNTSEFENNPTYDKVLELAKKNYQAECQMNKSITFSKVLQVAKQIQQGMLWSLQVEFSDKSIKIIQIFEDLDGVLEFDSCKDNK
;
A
#
# COMPACT_ATOMS: atom_id res chain seq x y z
N MET A 1 11.69 -79.00 5.69
CA MET A 1 11.98 -78.49 4.33
C MET A 1 12.63 -77.12 4.50
N ILE A 2 13.94 -77.07 4.81
CA ILE A 2 15.08 -76.83 3.87
C ILE A 2 14.95 -75.42 3.25
N LYS A 3 15.52 -74.38 3.88
CA LYS A 3 16.89 -73.80 3.66
C LYS A 3 17.22 -73.52 2.18
N LEU A 4 17.31 -72.23 1.84
CA LEU A 4 18.08 -71.65 0.71
C LEU A 4 18.15 -70.13 1.04
N LEU A 5 19.23 -69.41 1.33
CA LEU A 5 20.69 -69.54 1.21
C LEU A 5 21.20 -69.78 -0.21
N VAL A 6 21.26 -68.71 -1.02
CA VAL A 6 22.24 -68.53 -2.11
C VAL A 6 22.50 -67.02 -2.25
N VAL A 7 23.57 -66.49 -1.64
CA VAL A 7 24.95 -66.23 -2.15
C VAL A 7 25.15 -64.74 -2.44
N ILE A 8 25.94 -64.15 -1.54
CA ILE A 8 26.65 -62.89 -1.67
C ILE A 8 27.70 -63.05 -2.78
N LEU A 9 27.67 -62.20 -3.81
CA LEU A 9 28.80 -61.99 -4.70
C LEU A 9 29.32 -60.56 -4.50
N ILE A 10 30.45 -60.48 -3.78
CA ILE A 10 31.32 -59.33 -3.68
C ILE A 10 32.20 -59.33 -4.92
N LEU A 11 32.24 -58.23 -5.68
CA LEU A 11 33.33 -57.83 -6.58
C LEU A 11 32.87 -56.52 -7.25
N SER A 12 33.58 -55.41 -7.33
CA SER A 12 34.88 -54.95 -6.85
C SER A 12 34.91 -53.44 -7.12
N LEU A 13 35.74 -52.72 -6.37
CA LEU A 13 36.44 -51.48 -6.73
C LEU A 13 35.85 -50.62 -7.86
N HIS A 14 35.63 -49.34 -7.61
CA HIS A 14 36.54 -48.30 -8.11
C HIS A 14 36.18 -46.91 -7.57
N VAL A 15 37.23 -46.23 -7.11
CA VAL A 15 37.46 -44.79 -7.19
C VAL A 15 36.73 -43.89 -6.20
N SER A 16 37.50 -43.57 -5.17
CA SER A 16 37.49 -42.33 -4.41
C SER A 16 37.29 -41.12 -5.34
N LEU A 17 36.16 -40.43 -5.20
CA LEU A 17 35.96 -39.07 -5.73
C LEU A 17 35.77 -38.13 -4.54
N ASN A 18 36.87 -37.48 -4.25
CA ASN A 18 37.02 -36.34 -3.37
C ASN A 18 36.24 -35.16 -3.96
N GLU A 19 34.93 -35.08 -3.73
CA GLU A 19 34.17 -33.86 -4.00
C GLU A 19 34.14 -33.01 -2.72
N SER A 20 35.07 -32.06 -2.71
CA SER A 20 35.10 -30.90 -1.84
C SER A 20 33.70 -30.28 -1.71
N LEU A 21 33.14 -30.39 -0.51
CA LEU A 21 32.03 -29.55 -0.02
C LEU A 21 32.40 -28.08 -0.23
N SER A 22 31.93 -27.53 -1.34
CA SER A 22 32.04 -26.11 -1.63
C SER A 22 31.05 -25.40 -0.72
N ILE A 23 31.56 -24.89 0.41
CA ILE A 23 30.81 -23.99 1.28
C ILE A 23 30.45 -22.76 0.42
N PRO A 24 29.17 -22.44 0.20
CA PRO A 24 28.83 -21.21 -0.51
C PRO A 24 29.37 -20.03 0.29
N SER A 25 30.15 -19.18 -0.37
CA SER A 25 30.77 -18.02 0.26
C SER A 25 29.69 -17.08 0.82
N LEU A 26 29.96 -16.55 2.02
CA LEU A 26 29.08 -15.69 2.81
C LEU A 26 28.58 -14.43 2.05
N ASN A 27 29.21 -14.09 0.94
CA ASN A 27 28.90 -12.92 0.12
C ASN A 27 27.67 -13.09 -0.79
N HIS A 28 27.16 -14.31 -0.98
CA HIS A 28 25.93 -14.54 -1.76
C HIS A 28 24.63 -14.43 -0.93
N GLN A 29 24.71 -14.33 0.41
CA GLN A 29 23.53 -14.23 1.27
C GLN A 29 23.08 -12.78 1.56
N VAL A 30 23.86 -11.77 1.15
CA VAL A 30 23.57 -10.37 1.49
C VAL A 30 22.48 -9.75 0.59
N GLN A 31 22.16 -10.33 -0.57
CA GLN A 31 21.16 -9.73 -1.49
C GLN A 31 19.70 -10.17 -1.27
N MET A 32 19.40 -11.15 -0.41
CA MET A 32 18.02 -11.61 -0.20
C MET A 32 17.31 -11.02 1.05
N ASN A 33 17.97 -10.11 1.78
CA ASN A 33 17.40 -9.48 2.98
C ASN A 33 16.92 -8.04 2.76
N GLN A 34 16.69 -7.63 1.51
CA GLN A 34 15.91 -6.42 1.26
C GLN A 34 14.43 -6.78 1.42
N LYS A 35 13.93 -6.62 2.65
CA LYS A 35 12.48 -6.55 2.92
C LYS A 35 11.90 -5.61 1.86
N PRO A 36 10.96 -6.07 0.99
CA PRO A 36 10.42 -5.19 -0.04
C PRO A 36 9.97 -3.91 0.63
N LYS A 37 10.49 -2.76 0.17
CA LYS A 37 10.06 -1.46 0.67
C LYS A 37 8.54 -1.47 0.57
N LYS A 38 7.85 -1.53 1.73
CA LYS A 38 6.40 -1.44 1.78
C LYS A 38 6.06 -0.20 0.94
N LYS A 39 5.32 -0.38 -0.16
CA LYS A 39 4.73 0.76 -0.85
C LYS A 39 3.99 1.57 0.23
N PRO A 40 4.12 2.90 0.24
CA PRO A 40 3.39 3.71 1.20
C PRO A 40 1.91 3.30 1.15
N ALA A 41 1.27 3.19 2.32
CA ALA A 41 -0.10 2.69 2.42
C ALA A 41 -1.10 3.53 1.61
N ILE A 42 -0.72 4.77 1.27
CA ILE A 42 -1.49 5.73 0.50
C ILE A 42 -0.53 6.43 -0.47
N GLU A 43 -0.90 6.46 -1.75
CA GLU A 43 -0.16 7.19 -2.78
C GLU A 43 -0.79 8.56 -3.03
N TRP A 44 -0.08 9.62 -2.64
CA TRP A 44 -0.49 10.99 -2.85
C TRP A 44 -0.03 11.49 -4.22
N ARG A 45 -0.96 12.14 -4.92
CA ARG A 45 -0.84 12.62 -6.30
C ARG A 45 -1.14 14.12 -6.36
N ASN A 46 -0.62 14.79 -7.38
CA ASN A 46 -0.90 16.22 -7.57
C ASN A 46 -2.35 16.41 -8.02
N THR A 47 -2.99 17.50 -7.59
CA THR A 47 -4.36 17.84 -8.03
C THR A 47 -4.48 17.96 -9.54
N SER A 48 -3.40 18.35 -10.24
CA SER A 48 -3.35 18.45 -11.70
C SER A 48 -3.68 17.14 -12.42
N GLU A 49 -3.43 16.00 -11.78
CA GLU A 49 -3.75 14.68 -12.33
C GLU A 49 -5.28 14.42 -12.37
N PHE A 50 -6.08 15.24 -11.69
CA PHE A 50 -7.52 15.08 -11.54
C PHE A 50 -8.33 16.23 -12.14
N GLU A 51 -7.70 17.23 -12.77
CA GLU A 51 -8.37 18.43 -13.31
C GLU A 51 -9.49 18.14 -14.32
N ASN A 52 -9.42 17.00 -15.02
CA ASN A 52 -10.44 16.57 -15.98
C ASN A 52 -11.30 15.40 -15.47
N ASN A 53 -11.33 15.17 -14.15
CA ASN A 53 -12.08 14.09 -13.54
C ASN A 53 -13.41 14.61 -12.93
N PRO A 54 -14.57 14.31 -13.53
CA PRO A 54 -15.85 14.83 -13.05
C PRO A 54 -16.25 14.29 -11.67
N THR A 55 -15.74 13.12 -11.26
CA THR A 55 -15.94 12.61 -9.90
C THR A 55 -15.14 13.43 -8.89
N TYR A 56 -13.93 13.85 -9.26
CA TYR A 56 -13.11 14.70 -8.39
C TYR A 56 -13.79 16.05 -8.11
N ASP A 57 -14.43 16.67 -9.09
CA ASP A 57 -15.20 17.91 -8.87
C ASP A 57 -16.32 17.73 -7.85
N LYS A 58 -17.06 16.62 -7.94
CA LYS A 58 -18.13 16.27 -6.97
C LYS A 58 -17.57 15.99 -5.58
N VAL A 59 -16.42 15.31 -5.50
CA VAL A 59 -15.70 15.08 -4.25
C VAL A 59 -15.28 16.43 -3.62
N LEU A 60 -14.76 17.37 -4.40
CA LEU A 60 -14.42 18.70 -3.89
C LEU A 60 -15.64 19.48 -3.41
N GLU A 61 -16.76 19.42 -4.14
CA GLU A 61 -18.00 20.09 -3.75
C GLU A 61 -18.53 19.53 -2.43
N LEU A 62 -18.56 18.20 -2.29
CA LEU A 62 -19.02 17.54 -1.07
C LEU A 62 -18.10 17.85 0.11
N ALA A 63 -16.78 17.91 -0.10
CA ALA A 63 -15.82 18.31 0.93
C ALA A 63 -16.10 19.73 1.41
N LYS A 64 -16.22 20.69 0.48
CA LYS A 64 -16.50 22.10 0.78
C LYS A 64 -17.84 22.30 1.51
N LYS A 65 -18.86 21.51 1.16
CA LYS A 65 -20.18 21.60 1.78
C LYS A 65 -20.18 21.12 3.23
N ASN A 66 -19.48 20.02 3.52
CA ASN A 66 -19.64 19.31 4.79
C ASN A 66 -18.51 19.57 5.80
N TYR A 67 -17.32 20.04 5.37
CA TYR A 67 -16.17 20.15 6.28
C TYR A 67 -16.42 21.00 7.53
N GLN A 68 -17.26 22.04 7.44
CA GLN A 68 -17.54 22.89 8.61
C GLN A 68 -18.27 22.13 9.70
N ALA A 69 -19.32 21.39 9.32
CA ALA A 69 -20.13 20.60 10.24
C ALA A 69 -19.38 19.36 10.72
N GLU A 70 -18.85 18.57 9.79
CA GLU A 70 -18.29 17.25 10.08
C GLU A 70 -16.90 17.31 10.72
N CYS A 71 -16.10 18.33 10.39
CA CYS A 71 -14.77 18.50 11.00
C CYS A 71 -14.79 19.42 12.25
N GLN A 72 -15.97 19.86 12.71
CA GLN A 72 -16.12 20.80 13.83
C GLN A 72 -15.28 22.08 13.67
N MET A 73 -15.17 22.57 12.43
CA MET A 73 -14.34 23.73 12.12
C MET A 73 -15.05 25.02 12.51
N ASN A 74 -14.27 26.02 12.95
CA ASN A 74 -14.82 27.35 13.19
C ASN A 74 -15.38 27.91 11.87
N LYS A 75 -16.57 28.52 11.92
CA LYS A 75 -17.25 29.13 10.77
C LYS A 75 -16.43 30.23 10.09
N SER A 76 -15.48 30.84 10.79
CA SER A 76 -14.55 31.81 10.21
C SER A 76 -13.45 31.18 9.35
N ILE A 77 -13.21 29.87 9.48
CA ILE A 77 -12.18 29.15 8.73
C ILE A 77 -12.77 28.65 7.41
N THR A 78 -12.13 29.05 6.31
CA THR A 78 -12.56 28.74 4.95
C THR A 78 -11.59 27.80 4.26
N PHE A 79 -12.13 26.99 3.34
CA PHE A 79 -11.35 26.12 2.47
C PHE A 79 -10.45 26.97 1.55
N SER A 80 -9.13 26.83 1.65
CA SER A 80 -8.18 27.62 0.84
C SER A 80 -7.80 26.87 -0.44
N LYS A 81 -7.16 25.71 -0.32
CA LYS A 81 -6.75 24.89 -1.47
C LYS A 81 -6.56 23.42 -1.11
N VAL A 82 -6.69 22.55 -2.11
CA VAL A 82 -6.23 21.16 -2.01
C VAL A 82 -4.78 21.10 -2.44
N LEU A 83 -3.93 20.50 -1.60
CA LEU A 83 -2.50 20.32 -1.85
C LEU A 83 -2.23 19.05 -2.64
N GLN A 84 -2.85 17.94 -2.21
CA GLN A 84 -2.64 16.61 -2.77
C GLN A 84 -3.90 15.78 -2.62
N VAL A 85 -4.04 14.78 -3.49
CA VAL A 85 -5.15 13.84 -3.50
C VAL A 85 -4.59 12.43 -3.47
N ALA A 86 -5.20 11.55 -2.69
CA ALA A 86 -4.93 10.13 -2.76
C ALA A 86 -6.22 9.35 -2.97
N LYS A 87 -6.11 8.26 -3.73
CA LYS A 87 -7.19 7.31 -3.96
C LYS A 87 -6.80 5.95 -3.42
N GLN A 88 -7.71 5.31 -2.70
CA GLN A 88 -7.52 3.96 -2.19
C GLN A 88 -8.73 3.10 -2.52
N ILE A 89 -8.50 2.00 -3.23
CA ILE A 89 -9.53 0.98 -3.49
C ILE A 89 -9.88 0.27 -2.18
N GLN A 90 -11.17 0.17 -1.89
CA GLN A 90 -11.75 -0.63 -0.80
C GLN A 90 -12.96 -1.41 -1.36
N GLN A 91 -14.06 -1.50 -0.62
CA GLN A 91 -15.37 -1.93 -1.17
C GLN A 91 -16.05 -0.76 -1.91
N GLY A 92 -15.28 -0.05 -2.73
CA GLY A 92 -15.54 1.28 -3.24
C GLY A 92 -14.22 2.02 -3.47
N MET A 93 -14.24 3.35 -3.41
CA MET A 93 -13.07 4.20 -3.55
C MET A 93 -13.03 5.24 -2.42
N LEU A 94 -11.97 5.23 -1.62
CA LEU A 94 -11.72 6.29 -0.65
C LEU A 94 -10.88 7.39 -1.29
N TRP A 95 -11.44 8.59 -1.35
CA TRP A 95 -10.76 9.81 -1.76
C TRP A 95 -10.26 10.54 -0.52
N SER A 96 -8.95 10.74 -0.42
CA SER A 96 -8.33 11.54 0.64
C SER A 96 -7.81 12.84 0.06
N LEU A 97 -8.29 13.96 0.57
CA LEU A 97 -7.90 15.31 0.16
C LEU A 97 -7.05 15.93 1.26
N GLN A 98 -5.80 16.28 0.97
CA GLN A 98 -5.00 17.09 1.88
C GLN A 98 -5.32 18.57 1.61
N VAL A 99 -5.97 19.24 2.56
CA VAL A 99 -6.53 20.58 2.40
C VAL A 99 -5.82 21.56 3.31
N GLU A 100 -5.36 22.67 2.73
CA GLU A 100 -4.96 23.87 3.48
C GLU A 100 -6.21 24.76 3.67
N PHE A 101 -6.40 25.25 4.89
CA PHE A 101 -7.45 26.20 5.24
C PHE A 101 -6.92 27.64 5.39
N SER A 102 -7.82 28.61 5.54
CA SER A 102 -7.47 30.03 5.67
C SER A 102 -6.59 30.35 6.87
N ASP A 103 -6.69 29.56 7.95
CA ASP A 103 -5.87 29.67 9.15
C ASP A 103 -4.51 28.95 9.03
N LYS A 104 -4.18 28.44 7.85
CA LYS A 104 -2.97 27.64 7.55
C LYS A 104 -2.93 26.27 8.20
N SER A 105 -4.01 25.82 8.83
CA SER A 105 -4.14 24.43 9.24
C SER A 105 -4.23 23.53 8.01
N ILE A 106 -3.66 22.33 8.13
CA ILE A 106 -3.73 21.29 7.11
C ILE A 106 -4.48 20.10 7.69
N LYS A 107 -5.57 19.69 7.05
CA LYS A 107 -6.31 18.48 7.41
C LYS A 107 -6.48 17.58 6.20
N ILE A 108 -6.72 16.31 6.48
CA ILE A 108 -7.13 15.31 5.51
C ILE A 108 -8.63 15.16 5.61
N ILE A 109 -9.34 15.47 4.53
CA ILE A 109 -10.78 15.19 4.38
C ILE A 109 -10.90 13.90 3.58
N GLN A 110 -11.71 12.97 4.07
CA GLN A 110 -11.98 11.70 3.40
C GLN A 110 -13.42 11.66 2.90
N ILE A 111 -13.58 11.27 1.65
CA ILE A 111 -14.86 11.04 0.99
C ILE A 111 -14.85 9.64 0.43
N PHE A 112 -15.87 8.86 0.75
CA PHE A 112 -16.05 7.53 0.22
C PHE A 112 -16.97 7.58 -1.00
N GLU A 113 -16.60 6.85 -2.04
CA GLU A 113 -17.41 6.57 -3.22
C GLU A 113 -17.76 5.08 -3.16
N ASP A 114 -19.03 4.73 -3.07
CA ASP A 114 -19.46 3.33 -3.07
C ASP A 114 -19.34 2.69 -4.47
N LEU A 115 -19.76 1.43 -4.60
CA LEU A 115 -19.71 0.70 -5.87
C LEU A 115 -20.71 1.22 -6.91
N ASP A 116 -21.75 1.96 -6.49
CA ASP A 116 -22.76 2.57 -7.35
C ASP A 116 -22.39 4.03 -7.73
N GLY A 117 -21.27 4.54 -7.22
CA GLY A 117 -20.77 5.89 -7.47
C GLY A 117 -21.41 6.97 -6.60
N VAL A 118 -22.07 6.60 -5.51
CA VAL A 118 -22.60 7.53 -4.51
C VAL A 118 -21.46 8.03 -3.62
N LEU A 119 -21.40 9.35 -3.43
CA LEU A 119 -20.37 9.99 -2.60
C LEU A 119 -20.89 10.29 -1.20
N GLU A 120 -20.12 9.90 -0.20
CA GLU A 120 -20.41 10.11 1.21
C GLU A 120 -19.22 10.74 1.93
N PHE A 121 -19.50 11.66 2.84
CA PHE A 121 -18.45 12.22 3.69
C PHE A 121 -18.05 11.17 4.73
N ASP A 122 -16.77 10.80 4.77
CA ASP A 122 -16.29 9.76 5.68
C ASP A 122 -15.73 10.37 6.96
N SER A 123 -14.64 11.15 6.88
CA SER A 123 -13.97 11.64 8.08
C SER A 123 -13.04 12.83 7.82
N CYS A 124 -12.66 13.49 8.92
CA CYS A 124 -11.60 14.49 8.94
C CYS A 124 -10.48 14.05 9.88
N LYS A 125 -9.23 14.15 9.42
CA LYS A 125 -8.05 13.77 10.19
C LYS A 125 -7.02 14.89 10.15
N ASP A 126 -6.32 15.11 11.25
CA ASP A 126 -5.16 16.00 11.24
C ASP A 126 -3.99 15.32 10.51
N ASN A 127 -3.24 16.11 9.75
CA ASN A 127 -2.00 15.65 9.14
C ASN A 127 -0.92 15.61 10.24
N LYS A 128 -0.75 14.45 10.90
CA LYS A 128 0.24 14.25 11.98
C LYS A 128 1.68 14.25 11.48
#